data_AF-A0A1J4Z864-F1
#
_entry.id   AF-A0A1J4Z864-F1
#
_cell.length_a   1.000
_cell.length_b   1.000
_cell.length_c   1.000
_cell.angle_alpha   90.00
_cell.angle_beta   90.00
_cell.angle_gamma   90.00
#
_symmetry.space_group_name_H-M   'P 1'
#
loop_
_entity.id
_entity.type
_entity.pdbx_description
1 polymer ?
#
loop_
_entity_poly.entity_id
_entity_poly.type
_entity_poly.pdbx_seq_one_letter_code
_entity_poly.pdbx_strand_id
1 'polypeptide(L)' 'MAGNKYYSAGQHRGNTGEGQLHLKDDNVGEFTQFESAPRNLLGTIRAAYERQKVSGGIQ' A
#
# COMPACT_ATOMS: atom_id res chain seq x y z
N MET A 1 3.31 -14.68 -1.58
CA MET A 1 3.96 -13.60 -2.37
C MET A 1 4.07 -13.95 -3.86
N ALA A 2 4.56 -15.14 -4.25
CA ALA A 2 4.82 -15.54 -5.64
C ALA A 2 3.60 -15.78 -6.58
N GLY A 3 2.39 -15.35 -6.20
CA GLY A 3 1.17 -15.56 -7.00
C GLY A 3 0.23 -14.35 -7.05
N ASN A 4 0.62 -13.22 -6.46
CA ASN A 4 -0.18 -12.00 -6.51
C ASN A 4 0.22 -11.19 -7.75
N LYS A 5 -0.75 -10.87 -8.63
CA LYS A 5 -0.54 -10.14 -9.89
C LYS A 5 0.09 -8.75 -9.73
N TYR A 6 0.04 -8.16 -8.52
CA TYR A 6 0.66 -6.88 -8.22
C TYR A 6 2.11 -6.99 -7.75
N TYR A 7 2.64 -8.20 -7.55
CA TYR A 7 3.99 -8.44 -7.07
C TYR A 7 4.89 -8.89 -8.23
N SER A 8 6.00 -8.19 -8.42
CA SER A 8 7.05 -8.61 -9.36
C SER A 8 8.00 -9.59 -8.69
N ALA A 9 8.10 -10.81 -9.21
CA ALA A 9 9.02 -11.84 -8.70
C ALA A 9 10.52 -11.49 -8.88
N GLY A 10 10.85 -10.54 -9.77
CA GLY A 10 12.22 -10.24 -10.19
C GLY A 10 12.86 -9.01 -9.53
N GLN A 11 12.19 -8.28 -8.64
CA GLN A 11 12.81 -7.09 -8.04
C GLN A 11 13.53 -7.43 -6.73
N HIS A 12 14.82 -7.76 -6.89
CA HIS A 12 15.77 -7.89 -5.80
C HIS A 12 16.92 -6.90 -5.99
N ARG A 13 16.73 -5.64 -5.55
CA ARG A 13 17.83 -4.81 -5.02
C ARG A 13 17.31 -3.95 -3.87
N GLY A 14 17.43 -4.45 -2.64
CA GLY A 14 17.35 -3.64 -1.41
C GLY A 14 16.30 -4.05 -0.37
N ASN A 15 15.13 -4.57 -0.75
CA ASN A 15 14.05 -4.88 0.20
C ASN A 15 13.78 -6.38 0.27
N THR A 16 14.55 -7.08 1.09
CA THR A 16 14.25 -8.47 1.45
C THR A 16 13.07 -8.49 2.42
N GLY A 17 11.90 -8.94 1.96
CA GLY A 17 10.73 -9.19 2.81
C GLY A 17 9.56 -8.21 2.64
N GLU A 18 9.79 -7.02 2.08
CA GLU A 18 8.76 -6.02 1.81
C GLU A 18 8.57 -5.91 0.30
N GLY A 19 7.61 -6.66 -0.24
CA GLY A 19 7.41 -6.74 -1.69
C GLY A 19 6.99 -5.40 -2.29
N GLN A 20 7.59 -5.06 -3.43
CA GLN A 20 7.26 -3.86 -4.18
C GLN A 20 5.98 -4.07 -5.00
N LEU A 21 5.14 -3.03 -5.07
CA LEU A 21 3.99 -2.99 -5.99
C LEU A 21 4.48 -2.72 -7.41
N HIS A 22 4.14 -3.60 -8.34
CA HIS A 22 4.40 -3.40 -9.76
C HIS A 22 3.25 -2.59 -10.37
N LEU A 23 3.40 -1.27 -10.36
CA LEU A 23 2.46 -0.34 -10.97
C LEU A 23 2.75 -0.18 -12.47
N LYS A 24 1.71 -0.27 -13.29
CA LYS A 24 1.70 -0.14 -14.74
C LYS A 24 0.50 0.71 -15.15
N ASP A 25 0.54 1.29 -16.34
CA ASP A 25 -0.57 2.09 -16.87
C ASP A 25 -1.89 1.31 -16.92
N ASP A 26 -1.82 -0.01 -17.15
CA ASP A 26 -2.98 -0.90 -17.23
C ASP A 26 -3.57 -1.33 -15.88
N ASN A 27 -2.84 -1.15 -14.77
CA ASN A 27 -3.27 -1.61 -13.44
C ASN A 27 -3.36 -0.49 -12.39
N VAL A 28 -2.82 0.70 -12.67
CA VAL A 28 -2.79 1.81 -11.71
C VAL A 28 -4.19 2.24 -11.26
N GLY A 29 -5.19 2.14 -12.16
CA GLY A 29 -6.59 2.43 -11.84
C GLY A 29 -7.21 1.47 -10.81
N GLU A 30 -6.64 0.28 -10.59
CA GLU A 30 -7.11 -0.65 -9.55
C GLU A 30 -6.82 -0.13 -8.13
N PHE A 31 -5.93 0.86 -8.00
CA PHE A 31 -5.52 1.44 -6.73
C PHE A 31 -6.23 2.74 -6.37
N THR A 32 -7.19 3.22 -7.18
CA THR A 32 -7.95 4.46 -6.90
C THR A 32 -8.65 4.43 -5.54
N GLN A 33 -9.05 3.25 -5.04
CA GLN A 33 -9.64 3.10 -3.71
C GLN A 33 -8.69 3.51 -2.55
N PHE A 34 -7.39 3.52 -2.79
CA PHE A 34 -6.36 3.90 -1.82
C PHE A 34 -5.92 5.37 -2.00
N GLU A 35 -6.44 6.06 -3.01
CA GLU A 35 -6.12 7.46 -3.27
C GLU A 35 -6.66 8.37 -2.15
N SER A 36 -5.87 9.36 -1.77
CA SER A 36 -6.28 10.40 -0.84
C SER A 36 -6.12 11.77 -1.48
N ALA A 37 -7.23 12.49 -1.66
CA ALA A 37 -7.21 13.85 -2.16
C ALA A 37 -6.37 14.76 -1.24
N PRO A 38 -5.64 15.76 -1.76
CA PRO A 38 -4.74 16.60 -0.96
C PRO A 38 -5.41 17.24 0.26
N ARG A 39 -6.67 17.69 0.11
CA ARG A 39 -7.46 18.30 1.20
C ARG A 39 -7.78 17.32 2.35
N ASN A 40 -7.76 16.02 2.06
CA ASN A 40 -8.16 14.97 3.00
C ASN A 40 -6.97 14.21 3.58
N LEU A 41 -5.74 14.44 3.08
CA LEU A 41 -4.55 13.65 3.40
C LEU A 41 -4.32 13.51 4.92
N LEU A 42 -4.33 14.63 5.65
CA LEU A 42 -4.15 14.63 7.10
C LEU A 42 -5.24 13.85 7.83
N GLY A 43 -6.50 13.98 7.39
CA GLY A 43 -7.63 13.25 7.95
C GLY A 43 -7.50 11.75 7.72
N THR A 44 -7.12 11.34 6.51
CA THR A 44 -6.92 9.92 6.17
C THR A 44 -5.79 9.29 6.98
N ILE A 45 -4.68 10.00 7.18
CA ILE A 45 -3.55 9.51 8.00
C ILE A 45 -4.00 9.29 9.45
N ARG A 46 -4.70 10.26 10.05
CA ARG A 46 -5.23 10.12 11.41
C ARG A 46 -6.21 8.95 11.54
N ALA A 47 -7.14 8.84 10.59
CA ALA A 47 -8.11 7.74 10.58
C ALA A 47 -7.42 6.36 10.43
N ALA A 48 -6.35 6.28 9.63
CA ALA A 48 -5.56 5.06 9.50
C ALA A 48 -4.86 4.68 10.81
N TYR A 49 -4.28 5.66 11.51
CA TYR A 49 -3.67 5.47 12.82
C TYR A 49 -4.68 4.94 13.85
N GLU A 50 -5.86 5.54 13.95
CA GLU A 50 -6.89 5.07 14.89
C GLU A 50 -7.35 3.65 14.58
N ARG A 51 -7.52 3.29 13.30
CA ARG A 51 -7.82 1.89 12.90
C ARG A 51 -6.74 0.93 13.37
N GLN A 52 -5.46 1.27 13.15
CA GLN A 52 -4.32 0.41 13.51
C GLN A 52 -4.16 0.24 15.03
N LYS A 53 -4.42 1.30 15.79
CA LYS A 53 -4.43 1.30 17.25
C LYS A 53 -5.51 0.36 17.80
N VAL A 54 -6.72 0.41 17.25
CA VAL A 54 -7.83 -0.48 17.64
C VAL A 54 -7.56 -1.94 17.26
N SER A 55 -6.90 -2.19 16.12
CA SER A 55 -6.55 -3.55 15.68
C SER A 55 -5.30 -4.14 16.34
N GLY A 56 -4.72 -3.49 17.36
CA GLY A 56 -3.55 -3.98 18.10
C GLY A 56 -2.25 -4.02 17.30
N GLY A 57 -2.20 -3.31 16.16
CA GLY A 57 -1.08 -3.36 15.21
C GLY A 57 0.03 -2.32 15.45
N ILE A 58 -0.14 -1.44 16.43
CA ILE A 58 0.91 -0.53 16.90
C ILE A 58 1.10 -0.79 18.40
N GLN A 59 2.21 -1.43 18.75
CA GLN A 59 2.77 -1.45 20.11
C GLN A 59 3.72 -0.28 20.27
#